data_AF-M4B7P6-F1
#
_entry.id   AF-M4B7P6-F1
#
_cell.length_a   1.000
_cell.length_b   1.000
_cell.length_c   1.000
_cell.angle_alpha   90.00
_cell.angle_beta   90.00
_cell.angle_gamma   90.00
#
_symmetry.space_group_name_H-M   'P 1'
#
loop_
_entity.id
_entity.type
_entity.pdbx_description
1 polymer ?
#
loop_
_entity_poly.entity_id
_entity_poly.type
_entity_poly.pdbx_seq_one_letter_code
_entity_poly.pdbx_strand_id
1 'polypeptide(L)'
;MNMLDDEVDGTFYGTRESYSYLSDVKWSAVKRMSSTVGEEAVWSLLSLRAKDQQYSIIAKFLKRELDASRAEVTLLHQHSHQQTELLKQQQSQSTAAASTRERRRETLK
;
A
#
# COMPACT_ATOMS: atom_id res chain seq x y z
N MET A 1 7.56 44.19 40.22
CA MET A 1 6.95 42.85 40.14
C MET A 1 7.26 42.30 38.77
N ASN A 2 8.13 41.29 38.69
CA ASN A 2 8.35 40.50 37.48
C ASN A 2 7.51 39.23 37.62
N MET A 3 6.57 38.98 36.70
CA MET A 3 6.02 37.65 36.48
C MET A 3 5.64 37.49 34.99
N LEU A 4 6.50 36.72 34.29
CA LEU A 4 6.15 35.63 33.37
C LEU A 4 5.26 36.03 32.18
N ASP A 5 5.81 36.36 31.01
CA ASP A 5 6.25 35.39 29.98
C ASP A 5 5.21 34.28 29.77
N ASP A 6 4.05 34.66 29.23
CA ASP A 6 3.19 33.71 28.52
C ASP A 6 3.94 33.35 27.23
N GLU A 7 4.82 32.35 27.35
CA GLU A 7 5.22 31.51 26.24
C GLU A 7 3.95 31.16 25.46
N VAL A 8 3.81 31.71 24.27
CA VAL A 8 2.89 31.20 23.26
C VAL A 8 3.30 29.75 23.05
N ASP A 9 2.59 28.86 23.74
CA ASP A 9 2.74 27.43 23.67
C ASP A 9 2.85 27.03 22.19
N GLY A 10 4.02 26.48 21.83
CA GLY A 10 4.44 26.14 20.48
C GLY A 10 3.69 24.94 19.91
N THR A 11 2.38 24.89 20.08
CA THR A 11 1.53 23.74 19.76
C THR A 11 1.00 23.85 18.33
N PHE A 12 1.84 23.44 17.38
CA PHE A 12 1.53 22.68 16.16
C PHE A 12 0.19 22.96 15.43
N TYR A 13 0.22 23.85 14.43
CA TYR A 13 -0.94 24.29 13.63
C TYR A 13 -1.21 23.47 12.35
N GLY A 14 -0.78 22.22 12.29
CA GLY A 14 -1.00 21.30 11.16
C GLY A 14 -2.38 20.63 11.17
N THR A 15 -3.46 21.38 11.37
CA THR A 15 -4.79 20.78 11.51
C THR A 15 -5.53 20.66 10.16
N ARG A 16 -6.61 19.85 10.11
CA ARG A 16 -7.42 19.64 8.90
C ARG A 16 -7.92 20.98 8.32
N GLU A 17 -8.17 21.94 9.19
CA GLU A 17 -8.70 23.27 8.89
C GLU A 17 -7.72 24.09 8.05
N SER A 18 -6.42 24.02 8.36
CA SER A 18 -5.33 24.65 7.58
C SER A 18 -5.27 24.13 6.14
N TYR A 19 -5.82 22.93 5.92
CA TYR A 19 -5.87 22.24 4.63
C TYR A 19 -7.30 21.95 4.19
N SER A 20 -8.25 22.83 4.56
CA SER A 20 -9.68 22.71 4.19
C SER A 20 -9.93 22.62 2.69
N TYR A 21 -9.03 23.16 1.89
CA TYR A 21 -9.09 23.10 0.43
C TYR A 21 -8.73 21.71 -0.14
N LEU A 22 -8.13 20.81 0.66
CA LEU A 22 -7.88 19.43 0.26
C LEU A 22 -9.15 18.58 0.38
N SER A 23 -9.42 17.73 -0.61
CA SER A 23 -10.42 16.67 -0.48
C SER A 23 -10.03 15.66 0.60
N ASP A 24 -10.99 14.86 1.07
CA ASP A 24 -10.75 13.85 2.11
C ASP A 24 -9.72 12.80 1.70
N VAL A 25 -9.67 12.44 0.41
CA VAL A 25 -8.65 11.55 -0.15
C VAL A 25 -7.26 12.17 -0.02
N LYS A 26 -7.12 13.44 -0.41
CA LYS A 26 -5.84 14.16 -0.33
C LYS A 26 -5.41 14.38 1.13
N TRP A 27 -6.36 14.65 2.03
CA TRP A 27 -6.06 14.73 3.45
C TRP A 27 -5.62 13.39 4.05
N SER A 28 -6.30 12.31 3.69
CA SER A 28 -5.93 10.96 4.11
C SER A 28 -4.53 10.59 3.62
N ALA A 29 -4.16 11.06 2.43
CA ALA A 29 -2.80 10.92 1.91
C ALA A 29 -1.77 11.68 2.78
N VAL A 30 -2.07 12.93 3.17
CA VAL A 30 -1.21 13.70 4.09
C VAL A 30 -1.04 12.95 5.42
N LYS A 31 -2.12 12.46 6.03
CA LYS A 31 -2.04 11.65 7.26
C LYS A 31 -1.16 10.42 7.07
N ARG A 32 -1.30 9.71 5.95
CA ARG A 32 -0.48 8.53 5.63
C ARG A 32 0.99 8.89 5.45
N MET A 33 1.29 9.97 4.71
CA MET A 33 2.65 10.50 4.60
C MET A 33 3.22 10.76 5.98
N SER A 34 2.47 11.43 6.85
CA SER A 34 2.91 11.74 8.21
C SER A 34 3.18 10.50 9.05
N SER A 35 2.34 9.46 8.95
CA SER A 35 2.59 8.18 9.61
C SER A 35 3.86 7.48 9.10
N THR A 36 4.24 7.68 7.83
CA THR A 36 5.40 7.04 7.21
C THR A 36 6.71 7.80 7.48
N VAL A 37 6.71 9.13 7.38
CA VAL A 37 7.94 9.95 7.44
C VAL A 37 8.00 10.92 8.62
N GLY A 38 6.95 10.98 9.44
CA GLY A 38 6.81 11.91 10.57
C GLY A 38 5.97 13.13 10.23
N GLU A 39 5.10 13.52 11.16
CA GLU A 39 4.19 14.66 10.98
C GLU A 39 4.95 15.97 10.75
N GLU A 40 5.92 16.29 11.60
CA GLU A 40 6.76 17.50 11.50
C GLU A 40 7.44 17.65 10.13
N ALA A 41 7.93 16.54 9.57
CA ALA A 41 8.59 16.55 8.27
C ALA A 41 7.60 16.86 7.14
N VAL A 42 6.39 16.28 7.19
CA VAL A 42 5.34 16.54 6.20
C VAL A 42 4.83 17.97 6.32
N TRP A 43 4.65 18.49 7.54
CA TRP A 43 4.22 19.87 7.71
C TRP A 43 5.26 20.87 7.24
N SER A 44 6.52 20.68 7.62
CA SER A 44 7.62 21.51 7.14
C SER A 44 7.72 21.48 5.61
N LEU A 45 7.50 20.31 4.99
CA LEU A 45 7.49 20.19 3.53
C LEU A 45 6.33 20.95 2.88
N LEU A 46 5.13 20.88 3.45
CA LEU A 46 3.92 21.46 2.85
C LEU A 46 3.76 22.96 3.16
N SER A 47 4.09 23.41 4.37
CA SER A 47 3.92 24.79 4.82
C SER A 47 4.77 25.79 4.01
N LEU A 48 5.92 25.34 3.51
CA LEU A 48 6.84 26.14 2.69
C LEU A 48 6.47 26.21 1.20
N ARG A 49 5.26 25.76 0.81
CA ARG A 49 4.88 25.57 -0.60
C ARG A 49 3.55 26.24 -0.92
N ALA A 50 3.41 26.68 -2.16
CA ALA A 50 2.12 27.16 -2.67
C ALA A 50 1.13 25.99 -2.84
N LYS A 51 -0.18 26.28 -2.86
CA LYS A 51 -1.24 25.25 -2.87
C LYS A 51 -1.12 24.26 -4.03
N ASP A 52 -0.75 24.74 -5.22
CA ASP A 52 -0.50 23.93 -6.42
C ASP A 52 0.67 22.96 -6.22
N GLN A 53 1.74 23.41 -5.57
CA GLN A 53 2.89 22.57 -5.23
C GLN A 53 2.52 21.53 -4.17
N GLN A 54 1.76 21.91 -3.15
CA GLN A 54 1.25 20.98 -2.13
C GLN A 54 0.38 19.90 -2.79
N TYR A 55 -0.52 20.28 -3.71
CA TYR A 55 -1.29 19.31 -4.50
C TYR A 55 -0.41 18.37 -5.33
N SER A 56 0.63 18.90 -5.98
CA SER A 56 1.56 18.11 -6.79
C SER A 56 2.29 17.06 -5.93
N ILE A 57 2.76 17.45 -4.74
CA ILE A 57 3.43 16.55 -3.80
C ILE A 57 2.49 15.43 -3.37
N ILE A 58 1.28 15.77 -2.94
CA ILE A 58 0.27 14.80 -2.49
C ILE A 58 -0.14 13.86 -3.64
N ALA A 59 -0.32 14.38 -4.85
CA ALA A 59 -0.66 13.57 -6.01
C ALA A 59 0.46 12.60 -6.39
N LYS A 60 1.73 13.03 -6.30
CA LYS A 60 2.89 12.15 -6.53
C LYS A 60 2.95 11.03 -5.49
N PHE A 61 2.68 11.34 -4.22
CA PHE A 61 2.60 10.32 -3.17
C PHE A 61 1.49 9.30 -3.47
N LEU A 62 0.26 9.76 -3.75
CA LEU A 62 -0.86 8.89 -4.09
C LEU A 62 -0.57 7.99 -5.29
N LYS A 63 0.06 8.54 -6.33
CA LYS A 63 0.45 7.76 -7.51
C LYS A 63 1.43 6.64 -7.14
N ARG A 64 2.45 6.94 -6.34
CA ARG A 64 3.42 5.93 -5.89
C ARG A 64 2.78 4.83 -5.07
N GLU A 65 1.88 5.18 -4.15
CA GLU A 65 1.13 4.20 -3.35
C GLU A 65 0.25 3.31 -4.23
N LEU A 66 -0.44 3.89 -5.22
CA LEU A 66 -1.25 3.14 -6.16
C LEU A 66 -0.42 2.20 -7.03
N ASP A 67 0.71 2.68 -7.55
CA ASP A 67 1.62 1.89 -8.38
C ASP A 67 2.21 0.73 -7.56
N ALA A 68 2.60 0.97 -6.30
CA ALA A 68 3.10 -0.06 -5.39
C ALA A 68 2.02 -1.12 -5.09
N SER A 69 0.80 -0.70 -4.76
CA SER A 69 -0.32 -1.61 -4.53
C SER A 69 -0.65 -2.44 -5.77
N ARG A 70 -0.62 -1.84 -6.96
CA ARG A 70 -0.84 -2.57 -8.22
C ARG A 70 0.25 -3.61 -8.48
N ALA A 71 1.51 -3.29 -8.19
CA ALA A 71 2.61 -4.23 -8.31
C ALA A 71 2.45 -5.42 -7.36
N GLU A 72 2.08 -5.17 -6.10
CA GLU A 72 1.81 -6.21 -5.10
C GLU A 72 0.66 -7.13 -5.53
N VAL A 73 -0.46 -6.54 -5.97
CA VAL A 73 -1.61 -7.30 -6.49
C VAL A 73 -1.20 -8.17 -7.68
N THR A 74 -0.38 -7.64 -8.60
CA THR A 74 0.11 -8.40 -9.76
C THR A 74 0.95 -9.60 -9.32
N LEU A 75 1.84 -9.43 -8.35
CA LEU A 75 2.65 -10.53 -7.80
C LEU A 75 1.77 -11.59 -7.13
N LEU A 76 0.77 -11.20 -6.35
CA LEU A 76 -0.16 -12.13 -5.70
C LEU A 76 -0.94 -12.97 -6.73
N HIS A 77 -1.40 -12.35 -7.82
CA HIS A 77 -2.09 -13.06 -8.90
C HIS A 77 -1.17 -14.06 -9.59
N GLN A 78 0.08 -13.67 -9.88
CA GLN A 78 1.07 -14.56 -10.50
C GLN A 78 1.39 -15.75 -9.59
N HIS A 79 1.60 -15.50 -8.30
CA HIS A 79 1.85 -16.56 -7.31
C HIS A 79 0.68 -17.54 -7.22
N SER A 80 -0.56 -17.02 -7.12
CA SER A 80 -1.78 -17.85 -7.08
C SER A 80 -1.95 -18.69 -8.35
N HIS A 81 -1.67 -18.11 -9.51
CA HIS A 81 -1.72 -18.82 -10.78
C HIS A 81 -0.70 -19.96 -10.85
N GLN A 82 0.56 -19.70 -10.49
CA GLN A 82 1.62 -20.71 -10.45
C GLN A 82 1.28 -21.86 -9.48
N GLN A 83 0.77 -21.52 -8.29
CA GLN A 83 0.35 -22.52 -7.31
C GLN A 83 -0.79 -23.41 -7.86
N THR A 84 -1.76 -22.80 -8.55
CA THR A 84 -2.89 -23.53 -9.16
C THR A 84 -2.42 -24.48 -10.26
N GLU A 85 -1.51 -24.04 -11.13
CA GLU A 85 -0.98 -24.89 -12.21
C GLU A 85 -0.12 -26.04 -11.66
N LEU A 86 0.65 -25.82 -10.60
CA LEU A 86 1.42 -26.87 -9.94
C LEU A 86 0.51 -27.96 -9.36
N LEU A 87 -0.61 -27.58 -8.72
CA LEU A 87 -1.59 -28.54 -8.20
C LEU A 87 -2.26 -29.34 -9.33
N LYS A 88 -2.62 -28.70 -10.45
CA LYS A 88 -3.17 -29.39 -11.63
C LYS A 88 -2.19 -30.41 -12.20
N GLN A 89 -0.90 -30.07 -12.27
CA GLN A 89 0.12 -31.00 -12.76
C GLN A 89 0.28 -32.21 -11.84
N GLN A 90 0.34 -32.01 -10.52
CA GLN A 90 0.42 -33.11 -9.55
C GLN A 90 -0.80 -34.04 -9.62
N GLN A 91 -1.99 -33.47 -9.79
CA GLN A 91 -3.21 -34.26 -9.93
C GLN A 91 -3.19 -35.07 -11.23
N SER A 92 -2.77 -34.46 -12.34
CA SER A 92 -2.65 -35.12 -13.65
C SER A 92 -1.61 -36.26 -13.65
N GLN A 93 -0.50 -36.08 -12.93
CA GLN A 93 0.51 -37.12 -12.76
C GLN A 93 -0.01 -38.28 -11.90
N SER A 94 -0.74 -37.97 -10.83
CA SER A 94 -1.34 -38.97 -9.95
C SER A 94 -2.40 -39.82 -10.66
N THR A 95 -3.26 -39.20 -11.46
CA THR A 95 -4.27 -39.92 -12.26
C THR A 95 -3.64 -40.78 -13.35
N ALA A 96 -2.60 -40.28 -14.03
CA ALA A 96 -1.86 -41.06 -15.03
C ALA A 96 -1.14 -42.27 -14.39
N ALA A 97 -0.54 -42.09 -13.21
CA ALA A 97 0.10 -43.18 -12.47
C ALA A 97 -0.92 -44.23 -11.99
N ALA A 98 -2.07 -43.80 -11.49
CA ALA A 98 -3.17 -44.69 -11.08
C ALA A 98 -3.69 -45.51 -12.28
N SER A 99 -3.96 -44.86 -13.41
CA SER A 99 -4.40 -45.51 -14.65
C SER A 99 -3.37 -46.55 -15.16
N THR A 100 -2.09 -46.21 -15.13
CA THR A 100 -1.02 -47.14 -15.53
C THR A 100 -0.96 -48.36 -14.62
N ARG A 101 -1.17 -48.17 -13.31
CA ARG A 101 -1.20 -49.26 -12.32
C ARG A 101 -2.41 -50.18 -12.50
N GLU A 102 -3.59 -49.61 -12.77
CA GLU A 102 -4.82 -50.33 -13.09
C GLU A 102 -4.61 -51.25 -14.30
N ARG A 103 -4.12 -50.70 -15.41
CA ARG A 103 -3.89 -51.42 -16.66
C ARG A 103 -2.93 -52.59 -16.50
N ARG A 104 -1.87 -52.41 -15.71
CA ARG A 104 -0.91 -53.50 -15.42
C ARG A 104 -1.54 -54.65 -14.64
N ARG A 105 -2.50 -54.36 -13.74
CA ARG A 105 -3.21 -55.40 -12.97
C ARG A 105 -4.16 -56.21 -13.86
N GLU A 106 -4.77 -55.58 -14.87
CA GLU A 106 -5.64 -56.26 -15.82
C GLU A 106 -4.86 -57.21 -16.75
N THR A 107 -3.67 -56.81 -17.21
CA THR A 107 -2.84 -57.65 -18.11
C THR A 107 -2.15 -58.84 -17.44
N LEU A 108 -2.17 -58.92 -16.11
CA LEU A 108 -1.54 -60.00 -15.32
C LEU A 108 -2.56 -61.03 -14.81
N LYS A 109 -3.84 -60.91 -15.20
CA LYS A 109 -4.90 -61.90 -14.98
C LYS A 109 -5.11 -62.72 -16.26
#